data_AF-A0A091P343-F1
#
_entry.id   AF-A0A091P343-F1
#
_cell.length_a   1.000
_cell.length_b   1.000
_cell.length_c   1.000
_cell.angle_alpha   90.00
_cell.angle_beta   90.00
_cell.angle_gamma   90.00
#
_symmetry.space_group_name_H-M   'P 1'
#
loop_
_entity.id
_entity.type
_entity.pdbx_description
1 polymer ?
#
loop_
_entity_poly.entity_id
_entity_poly.type
_entity_poly.pdbx_seq_one_letter_code
_entity_poly.pdbx_strand_id
1 'polypeptide(L)'
;RSDKTLQDIVYKLVPGLFKDEMKRRRDFYAAYPMAEVPNGSNEDRGEVSEQDKGNLTDDEIVSLSIEFYEGSRYLFLAAPKPLPGFGVVNKLSPAAMTVMHLAKFLRNKMDVPSKYKVEVLYEDEPLKEYYTLMDIAYIYPGRR
;
A
#
# COMPACT_ATOMS: atom_id res chain seq x y z
N ARG A 1 30.97 10.37 -5.48
CA ARG A 1 29.74 9.70 -5.99
C ARG A 1 28.96 9.26 -4.77
N SER A 2 27.75 9.77 -4.53
CA SER A 2 26.91 9.36 -3.40
C SER A 2 26.36 7.95 -3.65
N ASP A 3 26.22 7.17 -2.57
CA ASP A 3 25.55 5.87 -2.61
C ASP A 3 24.04 6.09 -2.76
N LYS A 4 23.47 5.58 -3.86
CA LYS A 4 22.05 5.81 -4.19
C LYS A 4 21.12 5.09 -3.21
N THR A 5 21.50 3.89 -2.79
CA THR A 5 20.71 3.07 -1.87
C THR A 5 20.66 3.72 -0.50
N LEU A 6 21.81 4.18 0.01
CA LEU A 6 21.86 4.88 1.30
C LEU A 6 21.05 6.18 1.25
N GLN A 7 21.16 6.94 0.15
CA GLN A 7 20.37 8.15 -0.04
C GLN A 7 18.86 7.86 -0.01
N ASP A 8 18.41 6.81 -0.71
CA ASP A 8 16.99 6.44 -0.74
C ASP A 8 16.49 5.96 0.63
N ILE A 9 17.31 5.20 1.37
CA ILE A 9 17.00 4.81 2.76
C ILE A 9 16.84 6.07 3.63
N VAL A 10 17.79 7.01 3.57
CA VAL A 10 17.76 8.23 4.37
C VAL A 10 16.54 9.10 4.04
N TYR A 11 16.19 9.23 2.76
CA TYR A 11 14.99 9.96 2.34
C TYR A 11 13.69 9.31 2.81
N LYS A 12 13.65 7.98 2.95
CA LYS A 12 12.49 7.26 3.47
C LYS A 12 12.39 7.33 5.00
N LEU A 13 13.52 7.36 5.70
CA LEU A 13 13.56 7.35 7.16
C LEU A 13 13.38 8.74 7.80
N VAL A 14 13.83 9.80 7.14
CA VAL A 14 13.78 11.17 7.69
C VAL A 14 12.57 11.91 7.12
N PRO A 15 11.53 12.21 7.93
CA PRO A 15 10.33 12.89 7.46
C PRO A 15 10.64 14.26 6.85
N GLY A 16 10.07 14.55 5.68
CA GLY A 16 10.20 15.86 5.02
C GLY A 16 11.56 16.13 4.36
N LEU A 17 12.59 15.32 4.63
CA LEU A 17 13.96 15.57 4.13
C LEU A 17 14.02 15.65 2.60
N PHE A 18 13.34 14.73 1.91
CA PHE A 18 13.30 14.73 0.46
C PHE A 18 12.65 16.02 -0.08
N LYS A 19 11.52 16.46 0.50
CA LYS A 19 10.83 17.70 0.10
C LYS A 19 11.74 18.91 0.28
N ASP A 20 12.38 19.01 1.44
CA ASP A 20 13.25 20.14 1.80
C ASP A 20 14.49 20.20 0.92
N GLU A 21 15.05 19.04 0.56
CA GLU A 21 16.17 18.93 -0.36
C GLU A 21 15.77 19.29 -1.80
N MET A 22 14.66 18.76 -2.31
CA MET A 22 14.16 19.12 -3.65
C MET A 22 13.84 20.61 -3.75
N LYS A 23 13.27 21.20 -2.69
CA LYS A 23 13.04 22.64 -2.61
C LYS A 23 14.34 23.43 -2.65
N ARG A 24 15.34 23.05 -1.83
CA ARG A 24 16.65 23.73 -1.82
C ARG A 24 17.35 23.68 -3.18
N ARG A 25 17.28 22.54 -3.88
CA ARG A 25 17.84 22.40 -5.25
C ARG A 25 17.13 23.33 -6.24
N ARG A 26 15.80 23.34 -6.25
CA ARG A 26 15.03 24.26 -7.12
C ARG A 26 15.36 25.73 -6.83
N ASP A 27 15.37 26.12 -5.56
CA ASP A 27 15.69 27.49 -5.15
C ASP A 27 17.10 27.90 -5.58
N PHE A 28 18.07 26.97 -5.48
CA PHE A 28 19.44 27.19 -5.93
C PHE A 28 19.52 27.42 -7.44
N TYR A 29 18.98 26.52 -8.28
CA TYR A 29 19.07 26.69 -9.73
C TYR A 29 18.21 27.84 -10.27
N ALA A 30 17.11 28.19 -9.59
CA ALA A 30 16.34 29.39 -9.90
C ALA A 30 17.15 30.68 -9.63
N ALA A 31 17.93 30.72 -8.54
CA ALA A 31 18.78 31.86 -8.20
C ALA A 31 20.07 31.94 -9.04
N TYR A 32 20.53 30.80 -9.59
CA TYR A 32 21.77 30.70 -10.36
C TYR A 32 21.53 30.02 -11.74
N PRO A 33 20.91 30.69 -12.72
CA PRO A 33 20.62 30.11 -14.04
C PRO A 33 21.86 29.65 -14.81
N MET A 34 23.03 30.23 -14.51
CA MET A 34 24.31 29.84 -15.14
C MET A 34 24.93 28.57 -14.53
N ALA A 35 24.40 28.08 -13.41
CA ALA A 35 24.86 26.86 -12.74
C ALA A 35 24.12 25.61 -13.23
N GLU A 36 23.30 25.72 -14.28
CA GLU A 36 22.57 24.59 -14.86
C GLU A 36 23.49 23.39 -15.09
N VAL A 37 23.07 22.23 -14.59
CA VAL A 37 23.79 20.97 -14.77
C VAL A 37 23.37 20.38 -16.12
N PRO A 38 24.23 20.41 -17.17
CA PRO A 38 23.81 20.05 -18.53
C PRO A 38 23.39 18.58 -18.66
N ASN A 39 23.90 17.73 -17.76
CA ASN A 39 23.58 16.29 -17.66
C ASN A 39 23.04 15.89 -16.27
N GLY A 40 22.48 16.84 -15.51
CA GLY A 40 21.88 16.52 -14.20
C GLY A 40 20.60 15.72 -14.35
N SER A 41 20.36 14.77 -13.46
CA SER A 41 19.06 14.09 -13.38
C SER A 41 17.96 15.07 -12.93
N ASN A 42 16.69 14.72 -13.15
CA ASN A 42 15.57 15.53 -12.64
C ASN A 42 15.68 15.74 -11.12
N GLU A 43 16.22 14.76 -10.38
CA GLU A 43 16.46 14.88 -8.94
C GLU A 43 17.56 15.88 -8.60
N ASP A 44 18.59 16.01 -9.45
CA ASP A 44 19.65 17.01 -9.28
C ASP A 44 19.10 18.42 -9.45
N ARG A 45 18.09 18.61 -10.30
CA ARG A 45 17.39 19.89 -10.50
C ARG A 45 16.29 20.16 -9.46
N GLY A 46 15.95 19.16 -8.65
CA GLY A 46 14.83 19.26 -7.71
C GLY A 46 13.46 19.13 -8.38
N GLU A 47 13.38 18.60 -9.60
CA GLU A 47 12.18 18.47 -10.44
C GLU A 47 11.55 17.07 -10.34
N VAL A 48 11.64 16.43 -9.17
CA VAL A 48 11.03 15.12 -8.91
C VAL A 48 9.83 15.27 -7.99
N SER A 49 8.71 14.66 -8.39
CA SER A 49 7.49 14.63 -7.60
C SER A 49 7.58 13.56 -6.51
N GLU A 50 6.92 13.75 -5.36
CA GLU A 50 6.88 12.70 -4.33
C GLU A 50 6.23 11.39 -4.80
N GLN A 51 5.28 11.51 -5.74
CA GLN A 51 4.62 10.37 -6.37
C GLN A 51 5.61 9.48 -7.14
N ASP A 52 6.67 10.05 -7.73
CA ASP A 52 7.68 9.29 -8.48
C ASP A 52 8.57 8.43 -7.57
N LYS A 53 8.60 8.69 -6.26
CA LYS A 53 9.35 7.90 -5.28
C LYS A 53 8.53 6.86 -4.53
N GLY A 54 7.25 6.69 -4.88
CA GLY A 54 6.41 5.62 -4.33
C GLY A 54 6.12 5.78 -2.83
N ASN A 55 6.05 7.02 -2.34
CA ASN A 55 5.72 7.31 -0.95
C ASN A 55 4.22 7.10 -0.72
N LEU A 56 3.80 5.83 -0.61
CA LEU A 56 2.56 5.52 0.09
C LEU A 56 2.72 6.07 1.52
N THR A 57 1.87 7.01 1.90
CA THR A 57 1.85 7.52 3.29
C THR A 57 0.75 6.81 4.06
N ASP A 58 0.88 6.73 5.39
CA ASP A 58 -0.09 6.03 6.24
C ASP A 58 -1.53 6.61 6.11
N ASP A 59 -1.63 7.88 5.72
CA ASP A 59 -2.87 8.62 5.46
C ASP A 59 -3.49 8.32 4.08
N GLU A 60 -2.82 7.55 3.23
CA GLU A 60 -3.31 7.28 1.87
C GLU A 60 -4.50 6.32 1.88
N ILE A 61 -5.48 6.60 1.03
CA ILE A 61 -6.64 5.72 0.83
C ILE A 61 -6.31 4.74 -0.29
N VAL A 62 -6.35 3.45 0.03
CA VAL A 62 -6.18 2.38 -0.94
C VAL A 62 -7.53 1.74 -1.27
N SER A 63 -7.71 1.39 -2.54
CA SER A 63 -8.84 0.59 -2.99
C SER A 63 -8.46 -0.89 -2.91
N LEU A 64 -9.34 -1.69 -2.31
CA LEU A 64 -9.19 -3.13 -2.20
C LEU A 64 -10.48 -3.85 -2.59
N SER A 65 -10.33 -5.04 -3.17
CA SER A 65 -11.41 -5.97 -3.47
C SER A 65 -11.28 -7.19 -2.57
N ILE A 66 -12.35 -7.57 -1.86
CA ILE A 66 -12.39 -8.78 -1.04
C ILE A 66 -13.36 -9.76 -1.68
N GLU A 67 -12.92 -11.01 -1.82
CA GLU A 67 -13.76 -12.12 -2.29
C GLU A 67 -13.70 -13.29 -1.31
N PHE A 68 -14.68 -14.19 -1.43
CA PHE A 68 -14.71 -15.39 -0.62
C PHE A 68 -13.84 -16.48 -1.24
N TYR A 69 -13.01 -17.11 -0.41
CA TYR A 69 -12.01 -18.07 -0.89
C TYR A 69 -12.64 -19.29 -1.58
N GLU A 70 -12.16 -19.55 -2.81
CA GLU A 70 -12.78 -20.48 -3.75
C GLU A 70 -12.67 -21.95 -3.31
N GLY A 71 -11.61 -22.30 -2.56
CA GLY A 71 -11.43 -23.64 -1.98
C GLY A 71 -12.55 -24.06 -1.02
N SER A 72 -13.35 -23.11 -0.52
CA SER A 72 -14.55 -23.40 0.29
C SER A 72 -15.80 -23.68 -0.55
N ARG A 73 -15.81 -23.40 -1.86
CA ARG A 73 -17.00 -23.64 -2.70
C ARG A 73 -17.42 -25.10 -2.72
N TYR A 74 -16.49 -26.05 -2.62
CA TYR A 74 -16.80 -27.48 -2.57
C TYR A 74 -17.56 -27.89 -1.30
N LEU A 75 -17.36 -27.22 -0.16
CA LEU A 75 -18.18 -27.44 1.04
C LEU A 75 -19.57 -26.80 0.91
N PHE A 76 -19.67 -25.65 0.24
CA PHE A 76 -20.93 -24.89 0.13
C PHE A 76 -21.85 -25.35 -1.01
N LEU A 77 -21.36 -26.09 -2.02
CA LEU A 77 -22.20 -26.75 -3.02
C LEU A 77 -23.09 -27.86 -2.43
N ALA A 78 -22.76 -28.36 -1.23
CA ALA A 78 -23.61 -29.27 -0.47
C ALA A 78 -24.73 -28.55 0.32
N ALA A 79 -24.71 -27.21 0.38
CA ALA A 79 -25.76 -26.43 1.03
C ALA A 79 -26.86 -26.06 0.02
N PRO A 80 -28.15 -26.33 0.30
CA PRO A 80 -29.24 -26.20 -0.67
C PRO A 80 -29.64 -24.74 -1.01
N LYS A 81 -28.85 -23.74 -0.58
CA LYS A 81 -29.11 -22.33 -0.88
C LYS A 81 -27.78 -21.61 -1.18
N PRO A 82 -27.62 -20.94 -2.34
CA PRO A 82 -26.56 -19.97 -2.51
C PRO A 82 -26.77 -18.86 -1.48
N LEU A 83 -25.83 -18.65 -0.55
CA LEU A 83 -25.96 -17.54 0.39
C LEU A 83 -25.87 -16.23 -0.42
N PRO A 84 -26.85 -15.33 -0.31
CA PRO A 84 -26.81 -14.03 -0.98
C PRO A 84 -25.69 -13.20 -0.33
N GLY A 85 -24.58 -13.01 -1.04
CA GLY A 85 -23.47 -12.18 -0.53
C GLY A 85 -22.06 -12.57 -0.96
N PHE A 86 -21.87 -13.68 -1.69
CA PHE A 86 -20.56 -14.12 -2.19
C PHE A 86 -20.04 -13.33 -3.41
N GLY A 87 -20.26 -12.01 -3.44
CA GLY A 87 -19.74 -11.13 -4.47
C GLY A 87 -18.41 -10.49 -4.06
N VAL A 88 -17.62 -10.07 -5.04
CA VAL A 88 -16.44 -9.22 -4.81
C VAL A 88 -16.90 -7.90 -4.18
N VAL A 89 -16.38 -7.58 -3.00
CA VAL A 89 -16.66 -6.32 -2.29
C VAL A 89 -15.51 -5.36 -2.50
N ASN A 90 -15.75 -4.26 -3.22
CA ASN A 90 -14.80 -3.16 -3.36
C ASN A 90 -14.94 -2.18 -2.20
N LYS A 91 -13.83 -1.84 -1.55
CA LYS A 91 -13.81 -0.93 -0.41
C LYS A 91 -12.60 0.01 -0.48
N LEU A 92 -12.83 1.27 -0.12
CA LEU A 92 -11.77 2.24 0.17
C LEU A 92 -11.39 2.15 1.64
N SER A 93 -10.12 1.96 1.94
CA SER A 93 -9.62 1.83 3.31
C SER A 93 -8.31 2.60 3.49
N PRO A 94 -8.03 3.16 4.67
CA PRO A 94 -6.71 3.72 4.98
C PRO A 94 -5.60 2.67 4.81
N ALA A 95 -4.46 3.04 4.24
CA ALA A 95 -3.30 2.18 4.04
C ALA A 95 -2.78 1.59 5.37
N ALA A 96 -2.89 2.35 6.45
CA ALA A 96 -2.56 1.93 7.82
C ALA A 96 -3.48 0.83 8.40
N MET A 97 -4.60 0.49 7.74
CA MET A 97 -5.52 -0.53 8.23
C MET A 97 -4.85 -1.91 8.23
N THR A 98 -4.88 -2.60 9.36
CA THR A 98 -4.33 -3.96 9.48
C THR A 98 -5.28 -5.06 9.06
N VAL A 99 -4.72 -6.24 8.77
CA VAL A 99 -5.46 -7.49 8.55
C VAL A 99 -6.40 -7.82 9.72
N MET A 100 -6.00 -7.55 10.96
CA MET A 100 -6.88 -7.70 12.13
C MET A 100 -8.15 -6.84 12.00
N HIS A 101 -8.04 -5.59 11.55
CA HIS A 101 -9.20 -4.73 11.34
C HIS A 101 -10.12 -5.28 10.25
N LEU A 102 -9.56 -5.78 9.15
CA LEU A 102 -10.32 -6.45 8.10
C LEU A 102 -11.05 -7.69 8.62
N ALA A 103 -10.37 -8.57 9.36
CA ALA A 103 -10.98 -9.78 9.92
C ALA A 103 -12.13 -9.45 10.89
N LYS A 104 -11.97 -8.44 11.74
CA LYS A 104 -13.05 -7.94 12.62
C LYS A 104 -14.22 -7.37 11.81
N PHE A 105 -13.93 -6.57 10.78
CA PHE A 105 -14.95 -6.03 9.89
C PHE A 105 -15.75 -7.14 9.20
N LEU A 106 -15.09 -8.14 8.63
CA LEU A 106 -15.74 -9.26 7.94
C LEU A 106 -16.56 -10.13 8.90
N ARG A 107 -16.03 -10.43 10.09
CA ARG A 107 -16.77 -11.14 11.14
C ARG A 107 -18.10 -10.44 11.43
N ASN A 108 -18.08 -9.13 11.65
CA ASN A 108 -19.29 -8.36 11.95
C ASN A 108 -20.20 -8.23 10.73
N LYS A 109 -19.64 -8.02 9.53
CA LYS A 109 -20.41 -7.82 8.30
C LYS A 109 -21.15 -9.08 7.85
N MET A 110 -20.56 -10.24 8.07
CA MET A 110 -21.09 -11.55 7.67
C MET A 110 -21.71 -12.33 8.85
N ASP A 111 -21.83 -11.69 10.01
CA ASP A 111 -22.36 -12.28 11.25
C ASP A 111 -21.71 -13.63 11.60
N VAL A 112 -20.37 -13.72 11.50
CA VAL A 112 -19.63 -14.97 11.72
C VAL A 112 -19.56 -15.27 13.22
N PRO A 113 -20.13 -16.38 13.70
CA PRO A 113 -20.04 -16.75 15.11
C PRO A 113 -18.60 -16.94 15.60
N SER A 114 -18.33 -16.66 16.87
CA SER A 114 -16.99 -16.75 17.48
C SER A 114 -16.34 -18.14 17.41
N LYS A 115 -17.16 -19.20 17.26
CA LYS A 115 -16.68 -20.58 17.05
C LYS A 115 -15.96 -20.78 15.71
N TYR A 116 -16.14 -19.86 14.75
CA TYR A 116 -15.45 -19.88 13.47
C TYR A 116 -14.34 -18.84 13.40
N LYS A 117 -13.23 -19.22 12.77
CA LYS A 117 -12.11 -18.33 12.48
C LYS A 117 -12.38 -17.61 11.15
N VAL A 118 -12.10 -16.31 11.13
CA VAL A 118 -12.01 -15.52 9.89
C VAL A 118 -10.52 -15.40 9.57
N GLU A 119 -10.14 -15.84 8.38
CA GLU A 119 -8.77 -15.77 7.88
C GLU A 119 -8.77 -14.94 6.59
N VAL A 120 -7.81 -14.04 6.47
CA VAL A 120 -7.64 -13.18 5.29
C VAL A 120 -6.44 -13.69 4.53
N LEU A 121 -6.63 -13.93 3.24
CA LEU A 121 -5.61 -14.48 2.36
C LEU A 121 -5.26 -13.46 1.28
N TYR A 122 -4.01 -13.49 0.82
CA TYR A 122 -3.61 -12.94 -0.46
C TYR A 122 -3.24 -14.12 -1.35
N GLU A 123 -3.91 -14.24 -2.50
CA GLU A 123 -3.89 -15.45 -3.33
C GLU A 123 -4.28 -16.68 -2.48
N ASP A 124 -3.33 -17.54 -2.12
CA ASP A 124 -3.54 -18.74 -1.29
C ASP A 124 -2.80 -18.68 0.06
N GLU A 125 -2.15 -17.56 0.38
CA GLU A 125 -1.33 -17.41 1.60
C GLU A 125 -2.07 -16.63 2.69
N PRO A 126 -2.15 -17.17 3.94
CA PRO A 126 -2.74 -16.44 5.05
C PRO A 126 -1.84 -15.29 5.50
N LEU A 127 -2.43 -14.09 5.57
CA LEU A 127 -1.73 -12.88 5.98
C LEU A 127 -1.63 -12.77 7.51
N LYS A 128 -0.58 -12.11 8.01
CA LYS A 128 -0.41 -11.85 9.44
C LYS A 128 -1.32 -10.73 9.90
N GLU A 129 -1.90 -10.88 11.10
CA GLU A 129 -2.85 -9.91 11.67
C GLU A 129 -2.30 -8.48 11.81
N TYR A 130 -0.99 -8.36 12.00
CA TYR A 130 -0.28 -7.08 12.17
C TYR A 130 0.14 -6.42 10.86
N TYR A 131 -0.02 -7.08 9.70
CA TYR A 131 0.26 -6.44 8.41
C TYR A 131 -0.77 -5.36 8.13
N THR A 132 -0.30 -4.18 7.74
CA THR A 132 -1.10 -3.10 7.17
C THR A 132 -1.38 -3.36 5.69
N LEU A 133 -2.37 -2.67 5.11
CA LEU A 133 -2.59 -2.71 3.65
C LEU A 133 -1.37 -2.20 2.88
N MET A 134 -0.64 -1.24 3.47
CA MET A 134 0.64 -0.77 2.96
C MET A 134 1.69 -1.88 2.93
N ASP A 135 1.84 -2.63 4.04
CA ASP A 135 2.76 -3.77 4.11
C ASP A 135 2.41 -4.81 3.04
N ILE A 136 1.13 -5.13 2.88
CA ILE A 136 0.67 -6.08 1.86
C ILE A 136 1.08 -5.60 0.45
N ALA A 137 0.83 -4.34 0.12
CA ALA A 137 1.21 -3.76 -1.18
C ALA A 137 2.73 -3.73 -1.40
N TYR A 138 3.53 -3.65 -0.34
CA TYR A 138 4.98 -3.66 -0.42
C TYR A 138 5.57 -5.08 -0.50
N ILE A 139 5.03 -6.02 0.27
CA ILE A 139 5.48 -7.42 0.34
C ILE A 139 5.06 -8.17 -0.93
N TYR A 140 3.87 -7.87 -1.45
CA TYR A 140 3.31 -8.52 -2.63
C TYR A 140 3.15 -7.50 -3.76
N PRO A 141 4.24 -7.16 -4.49
CA PRO A 141 4.20 -6.28 -5.65
C PRO A 141 3.57 -7.00 -6.85
N GLY A 142 2.28 -7.34 -6.75
CA GLY A 142 1.46 -8.00 -7.77
C GLY A 142 0.39 -7.05 -8.30
N ARG A 143 0.70 -6.41 -9.44
CA ARG A 143 -0.15 -5.57 -10.32
C ARG A 143 -1.13 -4.59 -9.64
N ARG A 144 -0.64 -3.36 -9.41
CA ARG A 144 -1.47 -2.16 -9.59
C ARG A 144 -1.92 -2.04 -11.05
#